data_AF-A0A1V5P3A8-F1
#
_entry.id   AF-A0A1V5P3A8-F1
#
_cell.length_a   1.000
_cell.length_b   1.000
_cell.length_c   1.000
_cell.angle_alpha   90.00
_cell.angle_beta   90.00
_cell.angle_gamma   90.00
#
_symmetry.space_group_name_H-M   'P 1'
#
loop_
_entity.id
_entity.type
_entity.pdbx_description
1 polymer ?
#
loop_
_entity_poly.entity_id
_entity_poly.type
_entity_poly.pdbx_seq_one_letter_code
_entity_poly.pdbx_strand_id
1 'polypeptide(L)'
;MKTQTPTSVDQYIKAQPDEVKKYLIQIRKTILTVAPHVKESIKYGIPTFEFYGNLLHFASWKSHIGFYATPSGNEAFAKELKPYVVSKGAIQFPYDQPLPVKLISRIAIFRIQENLYNAKVKKLKVKPEITYHKDGTIWAIGKMKNGRQEGKWEWFRKDGSMLRAGSFKDGKQVGKWTTYDKMGEAYKETIFK
;
A
#
# COMPACT_ATOMS: atom_id res chain seq x y z
N MET A 1 3.15 6.09 35.54
CA MET A 1 2.69 4.77 35.07
C MET A 1 3.52 4.38 33.86
N LYS A 2 4.10 3.17 33.81
CA LYS A 2 4.79 2.68 32.59
C LYS A 2 3.74 2.52 31.49
N THR A 3 3.84 3.28 30.41
CA THR A 3 2.94 3.16 29.26
C THR A 3 3.13 1.78 28.65
N GLN A 4 2.10 0.93 28.71
CA GLN A 4 2.12 -0.37 28.04
C GLN A 4 2.26 -0.16 26.54
N THR A 5 3.13 -0.95 25.90
CA THR A 5 3.26 -0.96 24.44
C THR A 5 1.94 -1.43 23.83
N PRO A 6 1.32 -0.66 22.93
CA PRO A 6 0.05 -1.04 22.33
C PRO A 6 0.22 -2.29 21.46
N THR A 7 -0.77 -3.18 21.48
CA THR A 7 -0.76 -4.40 20.65
C THR A 7 -1.63 -4.27 19.40
N SER A 8 -2.41 -3.19 19.29
CA SER A 8 -3.21 -2.86 18.11
C SER A 8 -3.27 -1.36 17.82
N VAL A 9 -3.63 -1.00 16.59
CA VAL A 9 -3.85 0.40 16.17
C VAL A 9 -4.96 1.04 17.01
N ASP A 10 -6.03 0.32 17.32
CA ASP A 10 -7.12 0.80 18.18
C ASP A 10 -6.64 1.15 19.59
N GLN A 11 -5.81 0.28 20.20
CA GLN A 11 -5.23 0.54 21.51
C GLN A 11 -4.30 1.76 21.47
N TYR A 12 -3.46 1.87 20.43
CA TYR A 12 -2.59 3.03 20.25
C TYR A 12 -3.41 4.32 20.20
N ILE A 13 -4.47 4.38 19.38
CA ILE A 13 -5.33 5.56 19.23
C ILE A 13 -6.06 5.85 20.54
N LYS A 14 -6.65 4.83 21.19
CA LYS A 14 -7.41 4.99 22.44
C LYS A 14 -6.57 5.63 23.56
N ALA A 15 -5.27 5.33 23.60
CA ALA A 15 -4.35 5.84 24.60
C ALA A 15 -3.92 7.31 24.39
N GLN A 16 -4.27 7.94 23.26
CA GLN A 16 -3.91 9.34 22.98
C GLN A 16 -4.90 10.34 23.61
N PRO A 17 -4.55 11.63 23.70
CA PRO A 17 -5.52 12.68 23.99
C PRO A 17 -6.60 12.78 22.90
N ASP A 18 -7.82 13.18 23.25
CA ASP A 18 -8.96 13.22 22.32
C ASP A 18 -8.71 14.14 21.10
N GLU A 19 -8.01 15.26 21.32
CA GLU A 19 -7.61 16.17 20.25
C GLU A 19 -6.67 15.53 19.23
N VAL A 20 -5.86 14.56 19.64
CA VAL A 20 -4.92 13.84 18.78
C VAL A 20 -5.61 12.67 18.07
N LYS A 21 -6.55 11.99 18.75
CA LYS A 21 -7.31 10.86 18.18
C LYS A 21 -7.95 11.20 16.85
N LYS A 22 -8.52 12.41 16.71
CA LYS A 22 -9.19 12.84 15.46
C LYS A 22 -8.25 12.79 14.25
N TYR A 23 -6.99 13.20 14.40
CA TYR A 23 -5.99 13.16 13.33
C TYR A 23 -5.58 11.72 12.99
N LEU A 24 -5.32 10.90 14.01
CA LEU A 24 -4.94 9.49 13.82
C LEU A 24 -6.07 8.69 13.14
N ILE A 25 -7.31 8.88 13.58
CA ILE A 25 -8.48 8.26 12.98
C ILE A 25 -8.66 8.72 11.54
N GLN A 26 -8.48 10.02 11.26
CA GLN A 26 -8.61 10.56 9.91
C GLN A 26 -7.55 9.98 8.97
N ILE A 27 -6.29 9.85 9.39
CA ILE A 27 -5.23 9.20 8.60
C ILE A 27 -5.58 7.73 8.34
N ARG A 28 -5.91 6.98 9.39
CA ARG A 28 -6.29 5.56 9.29
C ARG A 28 -7.44 5.37 8.29
N LYS A 29 -8.51 6.15 8.45
CA LYS A 29 -9.68 6.13 7.56
C LYS A 29 -9.31 6.49 6.12
N THR A 30 -8.47 7.51 5.93
CA THR A 30 -8.03 7.96 4.60
C THR A 30 -7.31 6.85 3.84
N ILE A 31 -6.44 6.09 4.52
CA ILE A 31 -5.69 4.99 3.92
C ILE A 31 -6.61 3.79 3.65
N LEU A 32 -7.41 3.37 4.63
CA LEU A 32 -8.33 2.23 4.47
C LEU A 32 -9.42 2.50 3.41
N THR A 33 -9.78 3.76 3.16
CA THR A 33 -10.73 4.11 2.08
C THR A 33 -10.17 3.78 0.70
N VAL A 34 -8.88 4.00 0.48
CA VAL A 34 -8.23 3.74 -0.82
C VAL A 34 -7.64 2.33 -0.92
N ALA A 35 -7.46 1.66 0.22
CA ALA A 35 -6.80 0.36 0.29
C ALA A 35 -7.37 -0.49 1.45
N PRO A 36 -8.60 -0.99 1.33
CA PRO A 36 -9.28 -1.69 2.43
C PRO A 36 -8.66 -3.06 2.79
N HIS A 37 -7.82 -3.61 1.90
CA HIS A 37 -7.23 -4.94 2.01
C HIS A 37 -5.83 -4.94 2.66
N VAL A 38 -5.29 -3.76 3.01
CA VAL A 38 -3.97 -3.68 3.67
C VAL A 38 -4.08 -4.17 5.11
N LYS A 39 -3.02 -4.79 5.61
CA LYS A 39 -3.00 -5.28 6.99
C LYS A 39 -2.57 -4.16 7.93
N GLU A 40 -3.27 -4.04 9.06
CA GLU A 40 -2.86 -3.18 10.18
C GLU A 40 -2.00 -3.95 11.18
N SER A 41 -0.96 -3.31 11.70
CA SER A 41 -0.10 -3.86 12.76
C SER A 41 0.52 -2.76 13.62
N ILE A 42 1.19 -3.17 14.71
CA ILE A 42 2.07 -2.31 15.49
C ILE A 42 3.51 -2.73 15.24
N LYS A 43 4.34 -1.81 14.75
CA LYS A 43 5.80 -1.98 14.65
C LYS A 43 6.48 -0.81 15.30
N TYR A 44 7.57 -1.06 16.02
CA TYR A 44 8.28 -0.03 16.79
C TYR A 44 7.36 0.75 17.75
N GLY A 45 6.29 0.12 18.25
CA GLY A 45 5.30 0.74 19.12
C GLY A 45 4.31 1.69 18.44
N ILE A 46 4.31 1.79 17.09
CA ILE A 46 3.44 2.71 16.35
C ILE A 46 2.57 2.00 15.30
N PRO A 47 1.40 2.58 14.96
CA PRO A 47 0.54 2.13 13.88
C PRO A 47 1.28 1.98 12.55
N THR A 48 1.08 0.81 11.93
CA THR A 48 1.73 0.42 10.69
C THR A 48 0.70 -0.21 9.76
N PHE A 49 0.74 0.18 8.50
CA PHE A 49 0.08 -0.53 7.42
C PHE A 49 1.10 -1.40 6.69
N GLU A 50 0.68 -2.60 6.32
CA GLU A 50 1.49 -3.57 5.60
C GLU A 50 0.78 -4.02 4.31
N PHE A 51 1.55 -4.02 3.22
CA PHE A 51 1.13 -4.53 1.93
C PHE A 51 2.37 -4.94 1.15
N TYR A 52 2.54 -6.25 0.92
CA TYR A 52 3.79 -6.85 0.41
C TYR A 52 5.06 -6.40 1.17
N GLY A 53 4.94 -6.18 2.48
CA GLY A 53 5.98 -5.61 3.33
C GLY A 53 5.52 -4.30 3.97
N ASN A 54 6.48 -3.47 4.36
CA ASN A 54 6.19 -2.19 5.02
C ASN A 54 5.55 -1.20 4.05
N LEU A 55 4.33 -0.73 4.34
CA LEU A 55 3.64 0.23 3.48
C LEU A 55 3.84 1.66 4.00
N LEU A 56 3.30 1.94 5.18
CA LEU A 56 3.28 3.25 5.82
C LEU A 56 3.26 3.11 7.35
N HIS A 57 3.79 4.08 8.07
CA HIS A 57 3.54 4.24 9.51
C HIS A 57 2.95 5.61 9.81
N PHE A 58 2.34 5.75 10.99
CA PHE A 58 1.97 7.05 11.51
C PHE A 58 2.02 7.05 13.04
N ALA A 59 2.40 8.19 13.62
CA ALA A 59 2.55 8.33 15.06
C ALA A 59 2.23 9.75 15.52
N SER A 60 1.68 9.90 16.73
CA SER A 60 1.52 11.19 17.39
C SER A 60 2.83 11.67 18.00
N TRP A 61 3.14 12.95 17.77
CA TRP A 61 4.20 13.69 18.46
C TRP A 61 3.61 14.92 19.15
N LYS A 62 4.46 15.68 19.86
CA LYS A 62 4.03 16.82 20.70
C LYS A 62 3.23 17.88 19.92
N SER A 63 3.60 18.17 18.68
CA SER A 63 3.00 19.25 17.88
C SER A 63 2.47 18.82 16.51
N HIS A 64 2.65 17.56 16.14
CA HIS A 64 2.33 17.06 14.80
C HIS A 64 2.06 15.56 14.81
N ILE A 65 1.46 15.07 13.72
CA ILE A 65 1.54 13.67 13.33
C ILE A 65 2.79 13.46 12.49
N GLY A 66 3.59 12.46 12.85
CA GLY A 66 4.62 11.90 11.98
C GLY A 66 3.97 10.90 11.04
N PHE A 67 4.10 11.11 9.74
CA PHE A 67 3.65 10.20 8.69
C PHE A 67 4.85 9.69 7.91
N TYR A 68 5.02 8.38 7.87
CA TYR A 68 6.25 7.75 7.40
C TYR A 68 5.97 6.95 6.13
N ALA A 69 6.35 7.54 4.99
CA ALA A 69 6.07 6.99 3.67
C ALA A 69 7.29 6.46 2.93
N THR A 70 8.41 6.23 3.64
CA THR A 70 9.72 5.89 3.07
C THR A 70 10.26 7.00 2.15
N PRO A 71 11.54 6.96 1.72
CA PRO A 71 12.11 8.03 0.91
C PRO A 71 11.44 8.21 -0.45
N SER A 72 11.16 7.13 -1.16
CA SER A 72 10.51 7.20 -2.47
C SER A 72 9.11 7.84 -2.39
N GLY A 73 8.36 7.56 -1.32
CA GLY A 73 7.05 8.19 -1.07
C GLY A 73 7.15 9.70 -0.84
N ASN A 74 8.19 10.18 -0.16
CA ASN A 74 8.39 11.62 0.03
C ASN A 74 8.87 12.29 -1.27
N GLU A 75 9.84 11.68 -1.96
CA GLU A 75 10.44 12.21 -3.19
C GLU A 75 9.41 12.37 -4.31
N ALA A 76 8.51 11.38 -4.49
CA ALA A 76 7.47 11.42 -5.51
C ALA A 76 6.47 12.59 -5.35
N PHE A 77 6.36 13.16 -4.16
CA PHE A 77 5.43 14.24 -3.81
C PHE A 77 6.15 15.49 -3.26
N ALA A 78 7.45 15.63 -3.53
CA ALA A 78 8.28 16.69 -2.95
C ALA A 78 7.74 18.10 -3.22
N LYS A 79 7.07 18.32 -4.37
CA LYS A 79 6.46 19.63 -4.70
C LYS A 79 5.28 19.95 -3.79
N GLU A 80 4.37 19.01 -3.60
CA GLU A 80 3.21 19.18 -2.70
C GLU A 80 3.60 19.18 -1.22
N LEU A 81 4.75 18.59 -0.87
CA LEU A 81 5.25 18.52 0.49
C LEU A 81 6.01 19.76 0.97
N LYS A 82 6.31 20.73 0.08
CA LYS A 82 7.01 21.99 0.42
C LYS A 82 6.45 22.74 1.65
N PRO A 83 5.13 22.78 1.91
CA PRO A 83 4.58 23.46 3.08
C PRO A 83 4.82 22.73 4.42
N TYR A 84 5.33 21.50 4.39
CA TYR A 84 5.49 20.64 5.57
C TYR A 84 6.96 20.43 5.90
N VAL A 85 7.24 20.15 7.18
CA VAL A 85 8.56 19.67 7.59
C VAL A 85 8.71 18.22 7.13
N VAL A 86 9.73 17.95 6.33
CA VAL A 86 10.03 16.63 5.78
C VAL A 86 11.47 16.24 6.05
N SER A 87 11.67 14.96 6.36
CA SER A 87 12.98 14.31 6.39
C SER A 87 13.04 13.21 5.34
N LYS A 88 14.12 12.42 5.33
CA LYS A 88 14.35 11.37 4.33
C LYS A 88 13.17 10.40 4.18
N GLY A 89 12.37 10.13 5.21
CA GLY A 89 11.21 9.23 5.09
C GLY A 89 10.05 9.56 5.99
N ALA A 90 10.04 10.76 6.58
CA ALA A 90 9.00 11.24 7.47
C ALA A 90 8.46 12.59 6.99
N ILE A 91 7.17 12.79 7.15
CA ILE A 91 6.43 14.02 6.91
C ILE A 91 5.78 14.40 8.23
N GLN A 92 5.92 15.66 8.65
CA GLN A 92 5.26 16.18 9.85
C GLN A 92 4.01 16.96 9.43
N PHE A 93 2.85 16.44 9.80
CA PHE A 93 1.58 17.15 9.65
C PHE A 93 1.21 17.83 10.98
N PRO A 94 1.37 19.16 11.11
CA PRO A 94 1.13 19.84 12.37
C PRO A 94 -0.36 19.88 12.72
N TYR A 95 -0.66 19.95 14.02
CA TYR A 95 -2.04 19.91 14.52
C TYR A 95 -2.80 21.23 14.31
N ASP A 96 -2.11 22.34 14.05
CA ASP A 96 -2.69 23.68 13.86
C ASP A 96 -3.34 23.90 12.49
N GLN A 97 -3.26 22.91 11.59
CA GLN A 97 -3.86 22.97 10.26
C GLN A 97 -4.57 21.66 9.89
N PRO A 98 -5.55 21.69 8.96
CA PRO A 98 -6.24 20.48 8.53
C PRO A 98 -5.29 19.50 7.83
N LEU A 99 -5.55 18.20 8.00
CA LEU A 99 -4.79 17.17 7.31
C LEU A 99 -5.00 17.23 5.79
N PRO A 100 -3.93 17.10 4.98
CA PRO A 100 -4.05 17.07 3.52
C PRO A 100 -4.50 15.69 3.05
N VAL A 101 -5.73 15.30 3.35
CA VAL A 101 -6.25 13.94 3.11
C VAL A 101 -6.09 13.47 1.66
N LYS A 102 -6.25 14.37 0.68
CA LYS A 102 -6.04 14.05 -0.74
C LYS A 102 -4.58 13.69 -1.04
N LEU A 103 -3.62 14.39 -0.43
CA LEU A 103 -2.19 14.10 -0.58
C LEU A 103 -1.86 12.76 0.09
N ILE A 104 -2.37 12.52 1.30
CA ILE A 104 -2.19 11.26 2.02
C ILE A 104 -2.72 10.08 1.20
N SER A 105 -3.91 10.19 0.61
CA SER A 105 -4.45 9.16 -0.31
C SER A 105 -3.54 8.91 -1.51
N ARG A 106 -3.04 9.97 -2.17
CA ARG A 106 -2.15 9.82 -3.33
C ARG A 106 -0.82 9.15 -2.96
N ILE A 107 -0.23 9.51 -1.82
CA ILE A 107 0.99 8.87 -1.31
C ILE A 107 0.74 7.39 -1.00
N ALA A 108 -0.39 7.07 -0.36
CA ALA A 108 -0.75 5.68 -0.06
C ALA A 108 -0.91 4.85 -1.33
N ILE A 109 -1.65 5.35 -2.34
CA ILE A 109 -1.81 4.67 -3.63
C ILE A 109 -0.45 4.46 -4.31
N PHE A 110 0.40 5.48 -4.35
CA PHE A 110 1.75 5.35 -4.92
C PHE A 110 2.56 4.24 -4.24
N ARG A 111 2.59 4.24 -2.89
CA ARG A 111 3.32 3.25 -2.09
C ARG A 111 2.78 1.83 -2.27
N ILE A 112 1.48 1.66 -2.48
CA ILE A 112 0.87 0.36 -2.79
C ILE A 112 1.39 -0.19 -4.11
N GLN A 113 1.36 0.64 -5.16
CA GLN A 113 1.83 0.23 -6.50
C GLN A 113 3.33 -0.07 -6.48
N GLU A 114 4.11 0.73 -5.76
CA GLU A 114 5.55 0.51 -5.59
C GLU A 114 5.86 -0.80 -4.85
N ASN A 115 5.20 -1.05 -3.72
CA ASN A 115 5.39 -2.30 -2.96
C ASN A 115 4.98 -3.53 -3.79
N LEU A 116 3.86 -3.44 -4.50
CA LEU A 116 3.41 -4.49 -5.42
C LEU A 116 4.50 -4.77 -6.45
N TYR A 117 4.95 -3.75 -7.18
CA TYR A 117 5.99 -3.89 -8.20
C TYR A 117 7.27 -4.52 -7.63
N ASN A 118 7.79 -3.98 -6.53
CA ASN A 118 9.03 -4.45 -5.90
C ASN A 118 8.92 -5.91 -5.45
N ALA A 119 7.76 -6.31 -4.92
CA ALA A 119 7.51 -7.69 -4.54
C ALA A 119 7.50 -8.64 -5.74
N LYS A 120 6.98 -8.21 -6.89
CA LYS A 120 6.98 -9.03 -8.12
C LYS A 120 8.36 -9.11 -8.74
N VAL A 121 9.09 -8.01 -8.82
CA VAL A 121 10.50 -8.00 -9.29
C VAL A 121 11.33 -8.97 -8.45
N LYS A 122 11.22 -8.90 -7.11
CA LYS A 122 11.93 -9.81 -6.20
C LYS A 122 11.56 -11.27 -6.44
N LYS A 123 10.28 -11.56 -6.66
CA LYS A 123 9.77 -12.94 -6.88
C LYS A 123 10.18 -13.50 -8.24
N LEU A 124 10.13 -12.69 -9.29
CA LEU A 124 10.42 -13.10 -10.67
C LEU A 124 11.92 -13.14 -10.97
N LYS A 125 12.75 -12.43 -10.19
CA LYS A 125 14.20 -12.27 -10.39
C LYS A 125 14.59 -11.70 -11.76
N VAL A 126 13.64 -11.10 -12.46
CA VAL A 126 13.80 -10.41 -13.75
C VAL A 126 12.89 -9.19 -13.75
N LYS A 127 13.16 -8.21 -14.61
CA LYS A 127 12.23 -7.11 -14.85
C LYS A 127 10.94 -7.66 -15.45
N PRO A 128 9.78 -7.47 -14.80
CA PRO A 128 8.51 -7.93 -15.34
C PRO A 128 8.02 -7.00 -16.45
N GLU A 129 7.15 -7.54 -17.30
CA GLU A 129 6.29 -6.75 -18.18
C GLU A 129 5.10 -6.23 -17.38
N ILE A 130 4.73 -4.97 -17.60
CA ILE A 130 3.64 -4.29 -16.89
C ILE A 130 2.69 -3.67 -17.89
N THR A 131 1.40 -3.87 -17.66
CA THR A 131 0.34 -3.07 -18.30
C THR A 131 -0.37 -2.22 -17.26
N TYR A 132 -0.93 -1.09 -17.69
CA TYR A 132 -1.49 -0.08 -16.78
C TYR A 132 -2.98 0.15 -17.04
N HIS A 133 -3.69 0.50 -15.97
CA HIS A 133 -4.98 1.18 -16.07
C HIS A 133 -4.80 2.57 -16.68
N LYS A 134 -5.91 3.19 -17.12
CA LYS A 134 -5.89 4.56 -17.66
C LYS A 134 -5.34 5.62 -16.70
N ASP A 135 -5.39 5.37 -15.39
CA ASP A 135 -4.84 6.28 -14.36
C ASP A 135 -3.38 5.98 -13.99
N GLY A 136 -2.72 5.05 -14.69
CA GLY A 136 -1.33 4.68 -14.46
C GLY A 136 -1.11 3.67 -13.32
N THR A 137 -2.16 3.19 -12.64
CA THR A 137 -2.03 2.06 -11.70
C THR A 137 -1.79 0.74 -12.44
N ILE A 138 -1.14 -0.23 -11.80
CA ILE A 138 -0.78 -1.50 -12.45
C ILE A 138 -2.05 -2.31 -12.72
N TRP A 139 -2.28 -2.67 -13.99
CA TRP A 139 -3.37 -3.55 -14.42
C TRP A 139 -2.93 -5.01 -14.39
N ALA A 140 -1.78 -5.32 -14.98
CA ALA A 140 -1.25 -6.67 -15.01
C ALA A 140 0.27 -6.67 -14.96
N ILE A 141 0.84 -7.72 -14.38
CA ILE A 141 2.28 -7.92 -14.28
C ILE A 141 2.63 -9.40 -14.51
N GLY A 142 3.70 -9.65 -15.24
CA GLY A 142 4.16 -11.01 -15.48
C GLY A 142 5.44 -11.06 -16.27
N LYS A 143 5.84 -12.28 -16.64
CA LYS A 143 7.05 -12.50 -17.43
C LYS A 143 6.69 -12.67 -18.90
N MET A 144 7.49 -12.06 -19.77
CA MET A 144 7.51 -12.31 -21.21
C MET A 144 8.72 -13.18 -21.57
N LYS A 145 8.54 -14.07 -22.54
CA LYS A 145 9.61 -14.87 -23.16
C LYS A 145 9.35 -14.89 -24.66
N ASN A 146 10.33 -14.46 -25.46
CA ASN A 146 10.22 -14.42 -26.93
C ASN A 146 8.95 -13.70 -27.43
N GLY A 147 8.61 -12.56 -26.81
CA GLY A 147 7.42 -11.78 -27.17
C GLY A 147 6.07 -12.39 -26.74
N ARG A 148 6.06 -13.47 -25.97
CA ARG A 148 4.83 -14.12 -25.47
C ARG A 148 4.77 -14.18 -23.95
N GLN A 149 3.57 -14.19 -23.38
CA GLN A 149 3.39 -14.40 -21.94
C GLN A 149 3.94 -15.76 -21.53
N GLU A 150 4.67 -15.78 -20.41
CA GLU A 150 5.28 -16.98 -19.85
C GLU A 150 5.16 -16.97 -18.32
N GLY A 151 4.88 -18.14 -17.73
CA GLY A 151 4.83 -18.31 -16.28
C GLY A 151 3.69 -17.54 -15.63
N LYS A 152 3.86 -17.15 -14.36
CA LYS A 152 2.81 -16.52 -13.56
C LYS A 152 2.52 -15.09 -14.03
N TRP A 153 1.23 -14.81 -14.19
CA TRP A 153 0.67 -13.50 -14.47
C TRP A 153 -0.41 -13.17 -13.45
N GLU A 154 -0.42 -11.91 -13.04
CA GLU A 154 -1.33 -11.40 -12.03
C GLU A 154 -1.95 -10.09 -12.53
N TRP A 155 -3.25 -9.95 -12.32
CA TRP A 155 -4.06 -8.77 -12.62
C TRP A 155 -4.53 -8.12 -11.33
N PHE A 156 -4.60 -6.79 -11.33
CA PHE A 156 -4.94 -6.00 -10.15
C PHE A 156 -6.00 -4.97 -10.45
N ARG A 157 -6.77 -4.62 -9.42
CA ARG A 157 -7.63 -3.45 -9.43
C ARG A 157 -6.80 -2.19 -9.20
N LYS A 158 -7.40 -1.03 -9.42
CA LYS A 158 -6.77 0.29 -9.22
C LYS A 158 -6.27 0.53 -7.80
N ASP A 159 -6.90 -0.09 -6.80
CA ASP A 159 -6.47 -0.03 -5.41
C ASP A 159 -5.27 -0.94 -5.11
N GLY A 160 -4.78 -1.72 -6.08
CA GLY A 160 -3.70 -2.69 -5.92
C GLY A 160 -4.15 -4.07 -5.43
N SER A 161 -5.43 -4.27 -5.09
CA SER A 161 -5.96 -5.59 -4.74
C SER A 161 -5.88 -6.54 -5.93
N MET A 162 -5.51 -7.79 -5.67
CA MET A 162 -5.41 -8.81 -6.71
C MET A 162 -6.81 -9.13 -7.25
N LEU A 163 -6.96 -9.08 -8.57
CA LEU A 163 -8.18 -9.43 -9.29
C LEU A 163 -8.13 -10.88 -9.75
N ARG A 164 -7.04 -11.26 -10.41
CA ARG A 164 -6.91 -12.59 -11.03
C ARG A 164 -5.44 -12.99 -11.12
N ALA A 165 -5.17 -14.27 -10.96
CA ALA A 165 -3.83 -14.83 -11.19
C ALA A 165 -3.92 -16.14 -11.96
N GLY A 166 -2.89 -16.45 -12.71
CA GLY A 166 -2.76 -17.70 -13.46
C GLY A 166 -1.41 -17.83 -14.12
N SER A 167 -1.26 -18.82 -14.98
CA SER A 167 0.00 -19.07 -15.70
C SER A 167 -0.20 -19.12 -17.21
N PHE A 168 0.83 -18.73 -17.93
CA PHE A 168 0.95 -18.93 -19.37
C PHE A 168 2.10 -19.86 -19.71
N LYS A 169 1.95 -20.54 -20.84
CA LYS A 169 3.03 -21.22 -21.54
C LYS A 169 2.93 -20.86 -23.02
N ASP A 170 3.97 -20.22 -23.55
CA ASP A 170 4.02 -19.75 -24.95
C ASP A 170 2.78 -18.92 -25.37
N GLY A 171 2.32 -18.02 -24.48
CA GLY A 171 1.17 -17.15 -24.73
C GLY A 171 -0.20 -17.81 -24.55
N LYS A 172 -0.28 -19.10 -24.18
CA LYS A 172 -1.54 -19.79 -23.87
C LYS A 172 -1.75 -19.92 -22.37
N GLN A 173 -2.98 -19.69 -21.91
CA GLN A 173 -3.37 -19.90 -20.51
C GLN A 173 -3.24 -21.38 -20.15
N VAL A 174 -2.61 -21.70 -19.03
CA VAL A 174 -2.43 -23.08 -18.55
C VAL A 174 -2.66 -23.18 -17.05
N GLY A 175 -3.08 -24.36 -16.62
CA GLY A 175 -3.24 -24.70 -15.21
C GLY A 175 -4.38 -23.95 -14.54
N LYS A 176 -4.25 -23.79 -13.22
CA LYS A 176 -5.26 -23.15 -12.38
C LYS A 176 -5.18 -21.63 -12.47
N TRP A 177 -6.32 -21.03 -12.77
CA TRP A 177 -6.57 -19.61 -12.73
C TRP A 177 -7.54 -19.29 -11.60
N THR A 178 -7.18 -18.33 -10.76
CA THR A 178 -7.98 -17.93 -9.60
C THR A 178 -8.38 -16.47 -9.72
N THR A 179 -9.63 -16.17 -9.44
CA THR A 179 -10.16 -14.80 -9.34
C THR A 179 -10.47 -14.51 -7.87
N TYR A 180 -10.07 -13.34 -7.41
CA TYR A 180 -10.13 -12.93 -6.02
C TYR A 180 -11.06 -11.75 -5.86
N ASP A 181 -11.72 -11.62 -4.71
CA ASP A 181 -12.53 -10.47 -4.37
C ASP A 181 -11.66 -9.26 -3.98
N LYS A 182 -12.26 -8.20 -3.42
CA LYS A 182 -11.51 -7.00 -3.00
C LYS A 182 -10.70 -7.20 -1.73
N MET A 183 -11.04 -8.18 -0.89
CA MET A 183 -10.33 -8.50 0.35
C MET A 183 -9.19 -9.50 0.12
N GLY A 184 -9.15 -10.12 -1.06
CA GLY A 184 -8.12 -11.08 -1.47
C GLY A 184 -8.57 -12.52 -1.35
N GLU A 185 -9.85 -12.78 -1.08
CA GLU A 185 -10.41 -14.12 -0.99
C GLU A 185 -10.73 -14.66 -2.37
N ALA A 186 -10.35 -15.93 -2.63
CA ALA A 186 -10.63 -16.58 -3.90
C ALA A 186 -12.12 -16.94 -4.00
N TYR A 187 -12.79 -16.48 -5.06
CA TYR A 187 -14.22 -16.78 -5.29
C TYR A 187 -14.51 -17.52 -6.60
N LYS A 188 -13.52 -17.65 -7.49
CA LYS A 188 -13.67 -18.41 -8.73
C LYS A 188 -12.36 -19.04 -9.17
N GLU A 189 -12.45 -20.28 -9.62
CA GLU A 189 -11.33 -21.03 -10.18
C GLU A 189 -11.67 -21.55 -11.58
N THR A 190 -10.67 -21.66 -12.44
CA THR A 190 -10.81 -22.21 -13.80
C THR A 190 -9.53 -22.95 -14.15
N ILE A 191 -9.68 -24.16 -14.68
CA ILE A 191 -8.55 -24.99 -15.10
C ILE A 191 -8.43 -24.93 -16.62
N PHE A 192 -7.28 -24.49 -17.10
CA PHE A 192 -6.93 -24.49 -18.52
C PHE A 192 -5.98 -25.64 -18.81
N LYS A 193 -6.23 -26.35 -19.91
CA LYS A 193 -5.38 -27.43 -20.40
C LYS A 193 -4.16 -26.88 -21.12
#